data_AF-A0A081PAI1-F1
#
_entry.id   AF-A0A081PAI1-F1
#
_cell.length_a   1.000
_cell.length_b   1.000
_cell.length_c   1.000
_cell.angle_alpha   90.00
_cell.angle_beta   90.00
_cell.angle_gamma   90.00
#
_symmetry.space_group_name_H-M   'P 1'
#
loop_
_entity.id
_entity.type
_entity.pdbx_description
1 polymer ?
#
loop_
_entity_poly.entity_id
_entity_poly.type
_entity_poly.pdbx_seq_one_letter_code
_entity_poly.pdbx_strand_id
1 'polypeptide(L)'
;MENFWDKKKEFSKVLSLILDVKLDSSAKTTFHRYIDYFINYTIVFLIKKNDDFLQLFSEVNDKSKRATFMDRYFSNDLISYEMVCKILNDEELIKKIGLHHEWIEYPLMLRTSYLLSISKERGVDETDIIPCELDLDCSFKEYLLSWSFEEKKLSKKGIDYFKKNFENKYNQLCKIMGINP
;
A
#
# COMPACT_ATOMS: atom_id res chain seq x y z
N MET A 1 8.27 5.00 33.83
CA MET A 1 9.22 4.93 32.69
C MET A 1 8.68 5.87 31.62
N GLU A 2 9.45 6.87 31.21
CA GLU A 2 9.07 7.69 30.03
C GLU A 2 9.05 6.79 28.79
N ASN A 3 8.01 6.86 27.97
CA ASN A 3 7.95 6.09 26.74
C ASN A 3 8.96 6.67 25.75
N PHE A 4 9.79 5.82 25.14
CA PHE A 4 10.76 6.28 24.13
C PHE A 4 10.06 6.96 22.94
N TRP A 5 8.80 6.58 22.66
CA TRP A 5 7.94 7.26 21.70
C TRP A 5 7.68 8.74 22.02
N ASP A 6 7.62 9.10 23.30
CA ASP A 6 7.39 10.48 23.74
C ASP A 6 8.64 11.36 23.51
N LYS A 7 9.81 10.73 23.39
CA LYS A 7 11.08 11.37 23.01
C LYS A 7 11.21 11.43 21.49
N LYS A 8 10.31 12.21 20.86
CA LYS A 8 10.07 12.20 19.40
C LYS A 8 11.34 12.41 18.57
N LYS A 9 12.23 13.29 18.99
CA LYS A 9 13.47 13.61 18.26
C LYS A 9 14.45 12.44 18.30
N GLU A 10 14.65 11.87 19.48
CA GLU A 10 15.51 10.72 19.69
C GLU A 10 14.98 9.49 18.97
N PHE A 11 13.68 9.24 19.07
CA PHE A 11 13.01 8.16 18.36
C PHE A 11 13.19 8.29 16.85
N SER A 12 12.88 9.46 16.28
CA SER A 12 12.95 9.70 14.84
C SER A 12 14.38 9.64 14.31
N LYS A 13 15.37 10.04 15.13
CA LYS A 13 16.79 9.87 14.80
C LYS A 13 17.16 8.39 14.71
N VAL A 14 16.74 7.58 15.69
CA VAL A 14 16.98 6.13 15.66
C VAL A 14 16.29 5.49 14.47
N LEU A 15 15.02 5.81 14.23
CA LEU A 15 14.29 5.29 13.06
C LEU A 15 14.98 5.67 11.76
N SER A 16 15.38 6.93 11.60
CA SER A 16 16.09 7.39 10.40
C SER A 16 17.38 6.60 10.16
N LEU A 17 18.16 6.32 11.20
CA LEU A 17 19.40 5.53 11.07
C LEU A 17 19.10 4.08 10.70
N ILE A 18 18.04 3.51 11.26
CA ILE A 18 17.59 2.15 10.96
C ILE A 18 17.14 2.02 9.50
N LEU A 19 16.46 3.04 8.97
CA LEU A 19 16.00 3.07 7.58
C LEU A 19 17.14 3.21 6.56
N ASP A 20 18.31 3.72 6.98
CA ASP A 20 19.52 3.76 6.14
C ASP A 20 20.20 2.38 6.01
N VAL A 21 19.86 1.43 6.88
CA VAL A 21 20.43 0.08 6.84
C VAL A 21 19.75 -0.73 5.75
N LYS A 22 20.53 -1.08 4.71
CA LYS A 22 20.14 -2.07 3.70
C LYS A 22 20.03 -3.44 4.36
N LEU A 23 18.82 -3.96 4.45
CA LEU A 23 18.57 -5.31 4.92
C LEU A 23 18.71 -6.26 3.73
N ASP A 24 19.93 -6.73 3.45
CA ASP A 24 20.11 -7.79 2.45
C ASP A 24 19.63 -9.13 3.03
N SER A 25 18.83 -9.86 2.24
CA SER A 25 18.19 -11.12 2.64
C SER A 25 19.18 -12.25 3.03
N SER A 26 20.45 -12.11 2.67
CA SER A 26 21.50 -13.11 2.85
C SER A 26 22.26 -13.00 4.18
N ALA A 27 22.22 -11.87 4.88
CA ALA A 27 23.01 -11.62 6.09
C ALA A 27 22.14 -11.32 7.32
N LYS A 28 21.47 -12.35 7.85
CA LYS A 28 20.67 -12.25 9.11
C LYS A 28 21.56 -12.17 10.35
N THR A 29 22.31 -11.09 10.52
CA THR A 29 23.03 -10.84 11.78
C THR A 29 22.04 -10.50 12.90
N THR A 30 22.47 -10.61 14.16
CA THR A 30 21.67 -10.19 15.32
C THR A 30 21.23 -8.72 15.22
N PHE A 31 22.05 -7.87 14.60
CA PHE A 31 21.72 -6.45 14.38
C PHE A 31 20.50 -6.27 13.46
N HIS A 32 20.43 -7.01 12.34
CA HIS A 32 19.27 -6.98 11.44
C HIS A 32 17.99 -7.40 12.17
N ARG A 33 18.06 -8.43 13.03
CA ARG A 33 16.91 -8.86 13.85
C ARG A 33 16.42 -7.77 14.80
N TYR A 34 17.32 -6.97 15.39
CA TYR A 34 16.92 -5.86 16.25
C TYR A 34 16.29 -4.71 15.47
N ILE A 35 16.75 -4.46 14.25
CA ILE A 35 16.13 -3.50 13.33
C ILE A 35 14.69 -3.95 13.02
N ASP A 36 14.50 -5.19 12.60
CA ASP A 36 13.18 -5.73 12.27
C ASP A 36 12.25 -5.66 13.49
N TYR A 37 12.77 -6.02 14.67
CA TYR A 37 12.00 -5.93 15.91
C TYR A 37 11.58 -4.49 16.22
N PHE A 38 12.48 -3.52 16.09
CA PHE A 38 12.17 -2.11 16.33
C PHE A 38 11.10 -1.60 15.36
N ILE A 39 11.22 -1.94 14.08
CA ILE A 39 10.26 -1.54 13.04
C ILE A 39 8.90 -2.18 13.31
N ASN A 40 8.84 -3.49 13.50
CA ASN A 40 7.60 -4.20 13.78
C ASN A 40 6.94 -3.71 15.08
N TYR A 41 7.73 -3.44 16.11
CA TYR A 41 7.23 -2.85 17.36
C TYR A 41 6.59 -1.49 17.11
N THR A 42 7.27 -0.63 16.33
CA THR A 42 6.76 0.69 15.96
C THR A 42 5.42 0.58 15.23
N ILE A 43 5.36 -0.31 14.24
CA ILE A 43 4.19 -0.47 13.39
C ILE A 43 3.02 -1.04 14.18
N VAL A 44 3.24 -2.10 14.95
CA VAL A 44 2.18 -2.79 15.68
C VAL A 44 1.71 -1.99 16.88
N PHE A 45 2.61 -1.35 17.65
CA PHE A 45 2.26 -0.78 18.95
C PHE A 45 2.16 0.74 18.97
N LEU A 46 2.89 1.44 18.10
CA LEU A 46 2.97 2.92 18.16
C LEU A 46 2.11 3.60 17.09
N ILE A 47 2.04 3.04 15.88
CA ILE A 47 1.22 3.60 14.80
C ILE A 47 -0.19 3.03 14.85
N LYS A 48 -1.17 3.85 15.24
CA LYS A 48 -2.58 3.46 15.42
C LYS A 48 -3.55 4.27 14.56
N LYS A 49 -3.14 5.44 14.10
CA LYS A 49 -3.92 6.36 13.25
C LYS A 49 -3.02 7.18 12.34
N ASN A 50 -3.61 7.83 11.34
CA ASN A 50 -2.89 8.64 10.35
C ASN A 50 -2.03 9.75 10.99
N ASP A 51 -2.53 10.39 12.06
CA ASP A 51 -1.77 11.40 12.81
C ASP A 51 -0.41 10.89 13.33
N ASP A 52 -0.30 9.60 13.66
CA ASP A 52 0.94 9.04 14.20
C ASP A 52 2.03 9.02 13.13
N PHE A 53 1.65 8.81 11.86
CA PHE A 53 2.57 8.98 10.74
C PHE A 53 2.95 10.43 10.53
N LEU A 54 2.00 11.36 10.59
CA LEU A 54 2.28 12.79 10.44
C LEU A 54 3.25 13.27 11.52
N GLN A 55 3.05 12.81 12.76
CA GLN A 55 3.96 13.05 13.86
C GLN A 55 5.35 12.47 13.56
N LEU A 56 5.44 11.21 13.17
CA LEU A 56 6.72 10.55 12.88
C LEU A 56 7.49 11.25 11.74
N PHE A 57 6.78 11.57 10.67
CA PHE A 57 7.31 12.18 9.45
C PHE A 57 7.49 13.70 9.54
N SER A 58 7.11 14.31 10.67
CA SER A 58 7.49 15.69 10.97
C SER A 58 8.98 15.83 11.33
N GLU A 59 9.58 14.75 11.85
CA GLU A 59 10.99 14.71 12.25
C GLU A 59 11.86 13.95 11.23
N VAL A 60 11.27 13.01 10.46
CA VAL A 60 11.95 12.31 9.35
C VAL A 60 11.69 13.06 8.03
N ASN A 61 12.51 14.07 7.74
CA ASN A 61 12.29 14.96 6.59
C ASN A 61 12.65 14.36 5.21
N ASP A 62 13.38 13.25 5.18
CA ASP A 62 13.79 12.56 3.95
C ASP A 62 12.62 11.78 3.35
N LYS A 63 12.29 12.02 2.06
CA LYS A 63 11.19 11.32 1.37
C LYS A 63 11.48 9.85 1.14
N SER A 64 12.70 9.48 0.78
CA SER A 64 13.09 8.09 0.49
C SER A 64 13.06 7.24 1.76
N LYS A 65 13.43 7.81 2.91
CA LYS A 65 13.27 7.13 4.21
C LYS A 65 11.81 6.89 4.56
N ARG A 66 10.95 7.89 4.32
CA ARG A 66 9.51 7.75 4.56
C ARG A 66 8.89 6.70 3.65
N ALA A 67 9.23 6.70 2.37
CA ALA A 67 8.82 5.66 1.43
C ALA A 67 9.30 4.27 1.86
N THR A 68 10.56 4.13 2.24
CA THR A 68 11.12 2.87 2.78
C THR A 68 10.38 2.41 4.03
N PHE A 69 10.02 3.33 4.93
CA PHE A 69 9.21 2.99 6.10
C PHE A 69 7.82 2.50 5.69
N MET A 70 7.17 3.15 4.71
CA MET A 70 5.85 2.73 4.24
C MET A 70 5.88 1.37 3.55
N ASP A 71 6.91 1.08 2.76
CA ASP A 71 7.14 -0.23 2.16
C ASP A 71 7.24 -1.32 3.25
N ARG A 72 8.07 -1.08 4.28
CA ARG A 72 8.17 -1.97 5.45
C ARG A 72 6.91 -2.00 6.31
N TYR A 73 6.15 -0.90 6.34
CA TYR A 73 4.87 -0.80 7.00
C TYR A 73 3.94 -1.86 6.40
N PHE A 74 3.63 -1.76 5.12
CA PHE A 74 2.67 -2.67 4.50
C PHE A 74 3.17 -4.11 4.37
N SER A 75 4.47 -4.31 4.14
CA SER A 75 5.06 -5.64 3.91
C SER A 75 5.18 -6.52 5.16
N ASN A 76 4.80 -6.05 6.35
CA ASN A 76 4.91 -6.85 7.57
C ASN A 76 3.72 -7.77 7.87
N ASP A 77 2.63 -7.68 7.11
CA ASP A 77 1.39 -8.46 7.28
C ASP A 77 0.69 -8.32 8.66
N LEU A 78 1.05 -7.32 9.47
CA LEU A 78 0.54 -7.08 10.83
C LEU A 78 -0.47 -5.94 10.91
N ILE A 79 -0.88 -5.37 9.77
CA ILE A 79 -1.77 -4.21 9.71
C ILE A 79 -3.17 -4.63 9.30
N SER A 80 -4.17 -4.03 9.95
CA SER A 80 -5.58 -4.29 9.61
C SER A 80 -5.96 -3.65 8.27
N TYR A 81 -6.89 -4.29 7.55
CA TYR A 81 -7.47 -3.72 6.33
C TYR A 81 -8.04 -2.31 6.56
N GLU A 82 -8.70 -2.07 7.69
CA GLU A 82 -9.23 -0.74 8.04
C GLU A 82 -8.13 0.33 8.02
N MET A 83 -6.94 0.00 8.54
CA MET A 83 -5.81 0.91 8.54
C MET A 83 -5.25 1.12 7.12
N VAL A 84 -5.19 0.07 6.30
CA VAL A 84 -4.82 0.19 4.87
C VAL A 84 -5.74 1.18 4.16
N CYS A 85 -7.06 1.04 4.33
CA CYS A 85 -8.04 1.96 3.77
C CYS A 85 -7.91 3.39 4.31
N LYS A 86 -7.71 3.56 5.62
CA LYS A 86 -7.50 4.88 6.23
C LYS A 86 -6.31 5.60 5.62
N ILE A 87 -5.21 4.90 5.36
CA ILE A 87 -4.02 5.50 4.75
C ILE A 87 -4.28 5.82 3.27
N LEU A 88 -4.84 4.88 2.52
CA LEU A 88 -5.08 5.04 1.08
C LEU A 88 -6.11 6.13 0.74
N ASN A 89 -7.00 6.45 1.67
CA ASN A 89 -8.01 7.50 1.52
C ASN A 89 -7.56 8.86 2.07
N ASP A 90 -6.35 8.97 2.61
CA ASP A 90 -5.80 10.20 3.17
C ASP A 90 -4.77 10.82 2.20
N GLU A 91 -5.29 11.63 1.28
CA GLU A 91 -4.48 12.29 0.24
C GLU A 91 -3.40 13.21 0.84
N GLU A 92 -3.68 13.87 1.96
CA GLU A 92 -2.70 14.75 2.63
C GLU A 92 -1.54 13.94 3.19
N LEU A 93 -1.82 12.81 3.84
CA LEU A 93 -0.80 11.90 4.34
C LEU A 93 0.05 11.34 3.19
N ILE A 94 -0.58 10.87 2.11
CA ILE A 94 0.14 10.33 0.95
C ILE A 94 1.07 11.38 0.34
N LYS A 95 0.58 12.61 0.13
CA LYS A 95 1.38 13.75 -0.34
C LYS A 95 2.52 14.07 0.63
N LYS A 96 2.26 14.02 1.94
CA LYS A 96 3.28 14.26 2.97
C LYS A 96 4.39 13.24 2.88
N ILE A 97 4.07 11.95 2.80
CA ILE A 97 5.06 10.86 2.66
C ILE A 97 5.90 11.08 1.40
N GLY A 98 5.23 11.30 0.26
CA GLY A 98 5.85 11.44 -1.05
C GLY A 98 6.31 10.10 -1.63
N LEU A 99 6.85 10.16 -2.86
CA LEU A 99 7.38 8.99 -3.59
C LEU A 99 6.40 7.80 -3.59
N HIS A 100 5.10 8.04 -3.79
CA HIS A 100 4.08 6.99 -3.69
C HIS A 100 4.34 5.83 -4.67
N HIS A 101 4.92 6.10 -5.84
CA HIS A 101 5.34 5.07 -6.79
C HIS A 101 6.31 4.03 -6.20
N GLU A 102 7.01 4.32 -5.10
CA GLU A 102 7.92 3.37 -4.44
C GLU A 102 7.22 2.41 -3.46
N TRP A 103 5.99 2.71 -3.00
CA TRP A 103 5.39 1.96 -1.89
C TRP A 103 3.87 1.72 -2.01
N ILE A 104 3.18 2.35 -2.96
CA ILE A 104 1.70 2.33 -3.03
C ILE A 104 1.11 1.07 -3.64
N GLU A 105 1.89 0.30 -4.41
CA GLU A 105 1.37 -0.85 -5.16
C GLU A 105 0.84 -1.93 -4.21
N TYR A 106 1.67 -2.38 -3.26
CA TYR A 106 1.28 -3.43 -2.32
C TYR A 106 0.04 -3.08 -1.48
N PRO A 107 -0.09 -1.90 -0.84
CA PRO A 107 -1.31 -1.57 -0.11
C PRO A 107 -2.55 -1.49 -1.03
N LEU A 108 -2.41 -1.05 -2.28
CA LEU A 108 -3.52 -1.09 -3.24
C LEU A 108 -3.91 -2.53 -3.60
N MET A 109 -2.94 -3.44 -3.72
CA MET A 109 -3.22 -4.87 -3.90
C MET A 109 -3.96 -5.45 -2.69
N LEU A 110 -3.53 -5.14 -1.45
CA LEU A 110 -4.20 -5.56 -0.23
C LEU A 110 -5.64 -5.05 -0.18
N ARG A 111 -5.85 -3.77 -0.51
CA ARG A 111 -7.19 -3.18 -0.56
C ARG A 111 -8.07 -3.88 -1.60
N THR A 112 -7.54 -4.09 -2.80
CA THR A 112 -8.23 -4.75 -3.91
C THR A 112 -8.61 -6.19 -3.53
N SER A 113 -7.65 -6.97 -2.99
CA SER A 113 -7.88 -8.34 -2.52
C SER A 113 -9.07 -8.42 -1.57
N TYR A 114 -9.11 -7.54 -0.57
CA TYR A 114 -10.21 -7.51 0.38
C TYR A 114 -11.52 -7.12 -0.29
N LEU A 115 -11.56 -6.07 -1.11
CA LEU A 115 -12.77 -5.66 -1.83
C LEU A 115 -13.35 -6.82 -2.66
N LEU A 116 -12.50 -7.57 -3.35
CA LEU A 116 -12.91 -8.75 -4.12
C LEU A 116 -13.46 -9.87 -3.23
N SER A 117 -12.89 -10.07 -2.04
CA SER A 117 -13.34 -11.10 -1.09
C SER A 117 -14.73 -10.84 -0.50
N ILE A 118 -15.09 -9.57 -0.25
CA ILE A 118 -16.36 -9.21 0.40
C ILE A 118 -17.45 -8.81 -0.60
N SER A 119 -17.07 -8.43 -1.82
CA SER A 119 -18.01 -7.98 -2.84
C SER A 119 -18.81 -9.14 -3.43
N LYS A 120 -20.05 -8.84 -3.85
CA LYS A 120 -20.84 -9.76 -4.67
C LYS A 120 -20.29 -9.78 -6.09
N GLU A 121 -20.73 -10.76 -6.88
CA GLU A 121 -20.45 -10.78 -8.32
C GLU A 121 -20.90 -9.43 -8.93
N ARG A 122 -20.04 -8.84 -9.77
CA ARG A 122 -20.24 -7.52 -10.40
C ARG A 122 -20.52 -6.37 -9.43
N GLY A 123 -19.91 -6.39 -8.24
CA GLY A 123 -20.17 -5.44 -7.17
C GLY A 123 -19.14 -4.30 -7.01
N VAL A 124 -18.07 -4.25 -7.81
CA VAL A 124 -16.95 -3.31 -7.61
C VAL A 124 -16.75 -2.43 -8.84
N ASP A 125 -16.72 -1.11 -8.65
CA ASP A 125 -16.44 -0.14 -9.71
C ASP A 125 -14.93 0.09 -9.87
N GLU A 126 -14.53 0.70 -10.99
CA GLU A 126 -13.14 1.05 -11.26
C GLU A 126 -12.55 1.99 -10.22
N THR A 127 -13.35 2.92 -9.69
CA THR A 127 -12.94 3.93 -8.70
C THR A 127 -12.74 3.34 -7.31
N ASP A 128 -13.38 2.19 -7.01
CA ASP A 128 -13.16 1.47 -5.76
C ASP A 128 -11.77 0.82 -5.74
N ILE A 129 -11.28 0.41 -6.91
CA ILE A 129 -10.01 -0.28 -7.11
C ILE A 129 -8.88 0.72 -7.31
N ILE A 130 -9.09 1.72 -8.18
CA ILE A 130 -8.10 2.72 -8.59
C ILE A 130 -8.52 4.08 -8.01
N PRO A 131 -7.83 4.60 -6.97
CA PRO A 131 -8.09 5.95 -6.46
C PRO A 131 -7.83 6.98 -7.55
N CYS A 132 -8.75 7.93 -7.72
CA CYS A 132 -8.65 8.97 -8.74
C CYS A 132 -7.48 9.92 -8.48
N GLU A 133 -7.13 10.12 -7.22
CA GLU A 133 -6.14 11.07 -6.73
C GLU A 133 -4.70 10.56 -6.89
N LEU A 134 -4.53 9.26 -7.16
CA LEU A 134 -3.23 8.63 -7.32
C LEU A 134 -2.86 8.48 -8.78
N ASP A 135 -1.74 9.11 -9.15
CA ASP A 135 -1.09 8.85 -10.43
C ASP A 135 -0.38 7.49 -10.37
N LEU A 136 -1.12 6.44 -10.75
CA LEU A 136 -0.62 5.08 -10.88
C LEU A 136 -0.25 4.76 -12.33
N ASP A 137 0.79 3.94 -12.50
CA ASP A 137 1.21 3.44 -13.80
C ASP A 137 0.08 2.69 -14.53
N CYS A 138 0.02 2.85 -15.85
CA CYS A 138 -1.01 2.23 -16.67
C CYS A 138 -0.98 0.69 -16.58
N SER A 139 0.20 0.08 -16.49
CA SER A 139 0.34 -1.38 -16.35
C SER A 139 -0.21 -1.86 -15.01
N PHE A 140 -0.02 -1.10 -13.94
CA PHE A 140 -0.56 -1.44 -12.63
C PHE A 140 -2.09 -1.26 -12.57
N LYS A 141 -2.61 -0.19 -13.19
CA LYS A 141 -4.08 -0.02 -13.40
C LYS A 141 -4.66 -1.19 -14.19
N GLU A 142 -4.01 -1.59 -15.29
CA GLU A 142 -4.41 -2.74 -16.11
C GLU A 142 -4.41 -4.03 -15.26
N TYR A 143 -3.39 -4.24 -14.44
CA TYR A 143 -3.27 -5.41 -13.57
C TYR A 143 -4.42 -5.51 -12.57
N LEU A 144 -4.72 -4.44 -11.82
CA LEU A 144 -5.78 -4.45 -10.81
C LEU A 144 -7.18 -4.68 -11.43
N LEU A 145 -7.44 -4.08 -12.59
CA LEU A 145 -8.69 -4.28 -13.33
C LEU A 145 -8.78 -5.69 -13.92
N SER A 146 -7.69 -6.21 -14.48
CA SER A 146 -7.62 -7.58 -15.01
C SER A 146 -7.95 -8.59 -13.92
N TRP A 147 -7.32 -8.47 -12.76
CA TRP A 147 -7.56 -9.34 -11.62
C TRP A 147 -9.04 -9.28 -11.18
N SER A 148 -9.59 -8.07 -11.04
CA SER A 148 -10.98 -7.87 -10.62
C SER A 148 -11.99 -8.41 -11.65
N PHE A 149 -11.64 -8.38 -12.95
CA PHE A 149 -12.43 -8.95 -14.03
C PHE A 149 -12.43 -10.48 -14.01
N GLU A 150 -11.25 -11.08 -13.84
CA GLU A 150 -11.08 -12.55 -13.75
C GLU A 150 -11.90 -13.13 -12.59
N GLU A 151 -11.93 -12.44 -11.45
CA GLU A 151 -12.74 -12.78 -10.27
C GLU A 151 -14.26 -12.53 -10.45
N LYS A 152 -14.68 -12.01 -11.63
CA LYS A 152 -16.08 -11.65 -11.96
C LYS A 152 -16.69 -10.62 -11.00
N LYS A 153 -15.85 -9.78 -10.39
CA LYS A 153 -16.30 -8.78 -9.40
C LYS A 153 -16.48 -7.39 -9.99
N LEU A 154 -15.85 -7.08 -11.12
CA LEU A 154 -16.06 -5.80 -11.78
C LEU A 154 -17.53 -5.60 -12.16
N SER A 155 -18.06 -4.44 -11.78
CA SER A 155 -19.38 -3.97 -12.16
C SER A 155 -19.44 -3.72 -13.68
N LYS A 156 -20.65 -3.48 -14.20
CA LYS A 156 -20.81 -3.10 -15.61
C LYS A 156 -20.01 -1.84 -15.95
N LYS A 157 -20.03 -0.84 -15.07
CA LYS A 157 -19.28 0.40 -15.24
C LYS A 157 -17.77 0.15 -15.24
N GLY A 158 -17.28 -0.68 -14.32
CA GLY A 158 -15.89 -1.10 -14.26
C GLY A 158 -15.45 -1.87 -15.52
N ILE A 159 -16.30 -2.74 -16.06
CA ILE A 159 -16.07 -3.46 -17.31
C ILE A 159 -16.00 -2.48 -18.50
N ASP A 160 -16.96 -1.55 -18.61
CA ASP A 160 -16.98 -0.55 -19.67
C ASP A 160 -15.70 0.31 -19.64
N TYR A 161 -15.24 0.70 -18.44
CA TYR A 161 -13.98 1.39 -18.25
C TYR A 161 -12.78 0.53 -18.67
N PHE A 162 -12.72 -0.73 -18.23
CA PHE A 162 -11.63 -1.64 -18.55
C PHE A 162 -11.52 -1.89 -20.06
N LYS A 163 -12.66 -2.15 -20.73
CA LYS A 163 -12.73 -2.32 -22.19
C LYS A 163 -12.26 -1.08 -22.94
N LYS A 164 -12.66 0.11 -22.49
CA LYS A 164 -12.30 1.38 -23.14
C LYS A 164 -10.82 1.71 -23.02
N ASN A 165 -10.21 1.45 -21.86
CA ASN A 165 -8.85 1.91 -21.57
C ASN A 165 -7.77 0.83 -21.79
N PHE A 166 -8.14 -0.46 -21.74
CA PHE A 166 -7.23 -1.60 -21.83
C PHE A 166 -7.80 -2.71 -22.74
N GLU A 167 -8.30 -2.31 -23.91
CA GLU A 167 -9.02 -3.18 -24.86
C GLU A 167 -8.28 -4.48 -25.20
N ASN A 168 -6.97 -4.40 -25.46
CA ASN A 168 -6.16 -5.56 -25.80
C ASN A 168 -6.18 -6.62 -24.71
N LYS A 169 -6.00 -6.19 -23.45
CA LYS A 169 -6.00 -7.09 -22.29
C LYS A 169 -7.40 -7.64 -22.03
N TYR A 170 -8.43 -6.80 -22.08
CA TYR A 170 -9.83 -7.23 -21.97
C TYR A 170 -10.18 -8.32 -23.00
N ASN A 171 -9.83 -8.13 -24.26
CA ASN A 171 -10.09 -9.08 -25.34
C ASN A 171 -9.32 -10.39 -25.15
N GLN A 172 -8.08 -10.35 -24.62
CA GLN A 172 -7.32 -11.55 -24.27
C GLN A 172 -8.01 -12.34 -23.15
N LEU A 173 -8.45 -11.66 -22.09
CA LEU A 173 -9.13 -12.31 -20.97
C LEU A 173 -10.47 -12.90 -21.38
N CYS A 174 -11.28 -12.20 -22.20
CA CYS A 174 -12.53 -12.73 -22.73
C CYS A 174 -12.32 -14.03 -23.50
N LYS A 175 -11.28 -14.10 -24.35
CA LYS A 175 -10.93 -15.34 -25.08
C LYS A 175 -10.56 -16.48 -24.14
N ILE A 176 -9.76 -16.22 -23.12
CA ILE A 176 -9.34 -17.22 -22.13
C ILE A 176 -10.54 -17.72 -21.31
N MET A 177 -11.44 -16.81 -20.93
CA MET A 177 -12.62 -17.10 -20.10
C MET A 177 -13.82 -17.63 -20.89
N GLY A 178 -13.74 -17.73 -22.22
CA GLY A 178 -14.84 -18.18 -23.08
C GLY A 178 -16.01 -17.20 -23.15
N ILE A 179 -15.78 -15.90 -22.94
CA ILE A 179 -16.77 -14.84 -23.02
C ILE A 179 -16.69 -14.20 -24.42
N ASN A 180 -17.83 -14.03 -25.09
CA ASN A 180 -17.87 -13.23 -26.32
C ASN A 180 -17.69 -11.73 -25.96
N PRO A 181 -16.67 -11.04 -26.51
CA PRO A 181 -16.27 -9.68 -26.08
C PRO A 181 -17.30 -8.57 -26.29
#